data_AF-A0A087U2B4-F1
#
_entry.id   AF-A0A087U2B4-F1
#
_cell.length_a   1.000
_cell.length_b   1.000
_cell.length_c   1.000
_cell.angle_alpha   90.00
_cell.angle_beta   90.00
_cell.angle_gamma   90.00
#
_symmetry.space_group_name_H-M   'P 1'
#
loop_
_entity.id
_entity.type
_entity.pdbx_description
1 polymer ?
#
loop_
_entity_poly.entity_id
_entity_poly.type
_entity_poly.pdbx_seq_one_letter_code
_entity_poly.pdbx_strand_id
1 'polypeptide(L)'
;MFPAFKVRVSGLDKKAKYILLMDIVAADDCRYKFHNSRWVVAGKADPEMPKRMYIHPDSPSTGEQWMQKVVSFHKLKITNNISNK
;
A
#
# COMPACT_ATOMS: atom_id res chain seq x y z
N MET A 1 8.53 3.41 1.94
CA MET A 1 8.35 2.40 3.01
C MET A 1 9.59 1.50 3.05
N PHE A 2 10.06 1.08 4.22
CA PHE A 2 11.13 0.09 4.35
C PHE A 2 10.69 -1.04 5.31
N PRO A 3 10.74 -2.32 4.89
CA PRO A 3 11.08 -2.77 3.54
C PRO A 3 10.07 -2.31 2.48
N ALA A 4 10.49 -2.24 1.22
CA ALA A 4 9.59 -1.92 0.12
C ALA A 4 8.61 -3.09 -0.14
N PHE A 5 7.33 -2.78 -0.36
CA PHE A 5 6.34 -3.80 -0.70
C PHE A 5 6.57 -4.32 -2.13
N LYS A 6 6.75 -5.64 -2.26
CA LYS A 6 7.09 -6.31 -3.52
C LYS A 6 6.29 -7.61 -3.64
N VAL A 7 5.77 -7.88 -4.84
CA VAL A 7 4.99 -9.10 -5.12
C VAL A 7 5.35 -9.68 -6.48
N ARG A 8 5.26 -11.00 -6.62
CA ARG A 8 5.31 -11.67 -7.93
C ARG A 8 3.89 -12.06 -8.30
N VAL A 9 3.46 -11.68 -9.50
CA VAL A 9 2.12 -11.97 -10.01
C VAL A 9 2.20 -13.16 -10.97
N SER A 10 1.16 -13.98 -10.99
CA SER A 10 1.03 -15.13 -11.90
C SER A 10 -0.45 -15.37 -12.24
N GLY A 11 -0.73 -16.11 -13.32
CA GLY A 11 -2.09 -16.51 -13.71
C GLY A 11 -2.94 -15.44 -14.41
N LEU A 12 -2.37 -14.30 -14.82
CA LEU A 12 -3.09 -13.30 -15.61
C LEU A 12 -3.22 -13.73 -17.07
N ASP A 13 -4.28 -13.27 -17.75
CA ASP A 13 -4.35 -13.36 -19.21
C ASP A 13 -3.21 -12.51 -19.79
N LYS A 14 -2.36 -13.14 -20.60
CA LYS A 14 -1.18 -12.50 -21.20
C LYS A 14 -1.53 -11.25 -22.02
N LYS A 15 -2.67 -11.24 -22.70
CA LYS A 15 -3.07 -10.17 -23.65
C LYS A 15 -3.98 -9.11 -23.02
N ALA A 16 -4.66 -9.43 -21.92
CA ALA A 16 -5.50 -8.46 -21.22
C ALA A 16 -4.66 -7.36 -20.54
N LYS A 17 -5.22 -6.15 -20.44
CA LYS A 17 -4.61 -5.03 -19.72
C LYS A 17 -5.12 -4.97 -18.28
N TYR A 18 -4.20 -4.77 -17.35
CA TYR A 18 -4.46 -4.66 -15.92
C TYR A 18 -3.87 -3.37 -15.36
N ILE A 19 -4.57 -2.82 -14.39
CA ILE A 19 -4.07 -1.76 -13.51
C ILE A 19 -3.78 -2.40 -12.16
N LEU A 20 -2.57 -2.21 -11.65
CA LEU A 20 -2.24 -2.59 -10.28
C LEU A 20 -2.22 -1.34 -9.40
N LEU A 21 -2.88 -1.43 -8.25
CA LEU A 21 -2.95 -0.36 -7.26
C LEU A 21 -2.73 -0.92 -5.85
N MET A 22 -2.35 -0.03 -4.93
CA MET A 22 -2.15 -0.33 -3.52
C MET A 22 -2.76 0.80 -2.70
N ASP A 23 -3.54 0.45 -1.69
CA ASP A 23 -3.93 1.33 -0.60
C ASP A 23 -3.34 0.84 0.73
N ILE A 24 -3.41 1.68 1.76
CA ILE A 24 -3.05 1.33 3.14
C ILE A 24 -4.27 1.66 3.99
N VAL A 25 -4.80 0.66 4.67
CA VAL A 25 -5.98 0.76 5.54
C VAL A 25 -5.59 0.55 6.99
N ALA A 26 -6.36 1.14 7.92
CA ALA A 26 -6.17 0.88 9.34
C ALA A 26 -6.37 -0.62 9.65
N ALA A 27 -5.47 -1.20 10.44
CA ALA A 27 -5.57 -2.60 10.87
C ALA A 27 -6.61 -2.78 11.99
N ASP A 28 -6.81 -1.74 12.80
CA ASP A 28 -7.75 -1.67 13.92
C ASP A 28 -8.11 -0.20 14.22
N ASP A 29 -9.02 0.00 15.18
CA ASP A 29 -9.49 1.32 15.66
C ASP A 29 -8.76 1.75 16.95
N CYS A 30 -7.48 1.37 17.12
CA CYS A 30 -6.69 1.67 18.31
C CYS A 30 -5.60 2.72 18.08
N ARG A 31 -5.46 3.64 19.03
CA ARG A 31 -4.27 4.50 19.15
C ARG A 31 -3.25 3.81 20.05
N TYR A 32 -2.02 3.68 19.57
CA TYR A 32 -0.96 2.97 20.27
C TYR A 32 0.07 3.90 20.93
N LYS A 33 0.64 3.44 22.05
CA LYS A 33 1.83 4.03 22.70
C LYS A 33 2.89 2.95 22.91
N PHE A 34 4.16 3.32 22.74
CA PHE A 34 5.28 2.45 23.09
C PHE A 34 5.75 2.76 24.52
N HIS A 35 5.69 1.77 25.42
CA HIS A 35 6.07 1.90 26.82
C HIS A 35 6.65 0.57 27.35
N ASN A 36 7.70 0.63 28.15
CA ASN A 36 8.40 -0.55 28.69
C ASN A 36 8.73 -1.60 27.61
N SER A 37 9.27 -1.13 26.48
CA SER A 37 9.65 -1.96 25.33
C SER A 37 8.49 -2.76 24.71
N ARG A 38 7.24 -2.30 24.88
CA ARG A 38 6.04 -2.95 24.36
C ARG A 38 5.07 -1.93 23.76
N TRP A 39 4.31 -2.37 22.76
CA TRP A 39 3.17 -1.64 22.24
C TRP A 39 1.94 -1.90 23.11
N VAL A 40 1.26 -0.84 23.53
CA VAL A 40 0.01 -0.93 24.31
C VAL A 40 -1.06 -0.02 23.69
N VAL A 41 -2.31 -0.43 23.81
CA VAL A 41 -3.47 0.38 23.43
C VAL A 41 -3.60 1.54 24.41
N ALA A 42 -3.68 2.76 23.88
CA ALA A 42 -3.75 4.02 24.62
C ALA A 42 -5.06 4.80 24.36
N GLY A 43 -5.99 4.22 23.59
CA GLY A 43 -7.30 4.81 23.29
C GLY A 43 -7.82 4.40 21.92
N LYS A 44 -8.89 5.08 21.49
CA LYS A 44 -9.48 4.96 20.15
C LYS A 44 -8.63 5.69 19.12
N ALA A 45 -8.56 5.18 17.89
CA ALA A 45 -7.88 5.85 16.79
C ALA A 45 -8.59 7.16 16.39
N ASP A 46 -7.84 8.04 15.73
CA ASP A 46 -8.42 9.23 15.09
C ASP A 46 -9.22 8.80 13.84
N PRO A 47 -10.21 9.58 13.39
CA PRO A 47 -11.00 9.26 12.21
C PRO A 47 -10.12 8.98 10.97
N GLU A 48 -10.48 7.95 10.21
CA GLU A 48 -9.73 7.56 9.02
C GLU A 48 -9.77 8.68 7.96
N MET A 49 -8.60 9.02 7.42
CA MET A 49 -8.51 10.00 6.33
C MET A 49 -9.06 9.44 5.02
N PRO A 50 -9.43 10.31 4.05
CA PRO A 50 -9.81 9.84 2.72
C PRO A 50 -8.76 8.93 2.11
N LYS A 51 -9.17 7.71 1.76
CA LYS A 51 -8.28 6.67 1.23
C LYS A 51 -7.64 7.15 -0.08
N ARG A 52 -6.32 7.07 -0.15
CA ARG A 52 -5.57 7.33 -1.38
C ARG A 52 -5.07 6.03 -1.95
N MET A 53 -5.52 5.75 -3.16
CA MET A 53 -5.01 4.66 -3.96
C MET A 53 -3.74 5.12 -4.66
N TYR A 54 -2.66 4.36 -4.48
CA TYR A 54 -1.46 4.51 -5.28
C TYR A 54 -1.55 3.56 -6.47
N ILE A 55 -1.64 4.11 -7.69
CA ILE A 55 -1.59 3.34 -8.92
C ILE A 55 -0.12 3.09 -9.26
N HIS A 56 0.24 1.83 -9.52
CA HIS A 56 1.59 1.48 -9.93
C HIS A 56 1.93 2.19 -11.26
N PRO A 57 3.11 2.82 -11.41
CA PRO A 57 3.45 3.66 -12.56
C PRO A 57 3.46 2.92 -13.90
N ASP A 58 3.69 1.61 -13.88
CA ASP A 58 3.63 0.76 -15.09
C ASP A 58 2.17 0.47 -15.54
N SER A 59 1.15 0.94 -14.80
CA SER A 59 -0.25 0.75 -15.19
C SER A 59 -0.70 1.75 -16.27
N PRO A 60 -1.58 1.34 -17.21
CA PRO A 60 -2.01 -0.03 -17.47
C PRO A 60 -0.96 -0.83 -18.24
N SER A 61 -0.77 -2.09 -17.84
CA SER A 61 0.17 -3.03 -18.49
C SER A 61 -0.49 -4.37 -18.78
N THR A 62 0.04 -5.13 -19.74
CA THR A 62 -0.50 -6.45 -20.06
C THR A 62 -0.22 -7.46 -18.94
N GLY A 63 -1.01 -8.52 -18.84
CA GLY A 63 -0.74 -9.61 -17.89
C GLY A 63 0.66 -10.21 -18.08
N GLU A 64 1.11 -10.33 -19.33
CA GLU A 64 2.47 -10.78 -19.65
C GLU A 64 3.55 -9.87 -19.03
N GLN A 65 3.42 -8.55 -19.18
CA GLN A 65 4.36 -7.57 -18.61
C GLN A 65 4.38 -7.64 -17.08
N TRP A 66 3.21 -7.77 -16.44
CA TRP A 66 3.10 -7.85 -14.98
C TRP A 66 3.74 -9.12 -14.40
N MET A 67 3.61 -10.25 -15.11
CA MET A 67 4.15 -11.54 -14.65
C MET A 67 5.65 -11.71 -14.95
N GLN A 68 6.24 -10.86 -15.81
CA GLN A 68 7.64 -10.99 -16.24
C GLN A 68 8.66 -10.78 -15.11
N LYS A 69 8.36 -9.88 -14.16
CA LYS A 69 9.27 -9.47 -13.08
C LYS A 69 8.51 -9.21 -11.78
N VAL A 70 9.25 -9.06 -10.68
CA VAL A 70 8.68 -8.64 -9.40
C VAL A 70 8.13 -7.22 -9.53
N VAL A 71 6.87 -7.04 -9.14
CA VAL A 71 6.21 -5.73 -9.05
C VAL A 71 6.61 -5.08 -7.73
N SER A 72 7.02 -3.81 -7.77
CA SER A 72 7.59 -3.11 -6.62
C SER A 72 6.96 -1.74 -6.39
N PHE A 73 6.29 -1.59 -5.24
CA PHE A 73 5.66 -0.34 -4.82
C PHE A 73 6.63 0.58 -4.05
N HIS A 74 7.94 0.46 -4.28
CA HIS A 74 8.98 1.24 -3.59
C HIS A 74 8.85 2.77 -3.74
N LYS A 75 8.19 3.25 -4.80
CA LYS A 75 7.94 4.69 -5.04
C LYS A 75 6.74 5.24 -4.24
N LEU A 76 5.97 4.38 -3.56
CA LEU A 76 4.88 4.81 -2.69
C LEU A 76 5.43 5.62 -1.51
N LYS A 77 4.85 6.80 -1.29
CA LYS A 77 5.18 7.70 -0.17
C LYS A 77 4.06 7.69 0.87
N ILE A 78 4.46 7.76 2.14
CA ILE A 78 3.56 7.89 3.28
C ILE A 78 3.77 9.28 3.87
N THR A 79 2.68 9.99 4.18
CA THR A 79 2.72 11.34 4.74
C THR A 79 1.72 11.47 5.88
N ASN A 80 2.06 12.26 6.90
CA ASN A 80 1.16 12.68 7.98
C ASN A 80 0.52 14.05 7.68
N ASN A 81 0.81 14.67 6.53
CA ASN A 81 0.19 15.92 6.13
C ASN A 81 -1.17 15.66 5.48
N ILE A 82 -2.24 15.98 6.23
CA ILE A 82 -3.63 15.79 5.83
C ILE A 82 -4.05 16.66 4.63
N SER A 83 -3.32 17.76 4.37
CA SER A 83 -3.62 18.70 3.29
C SER A 83 -2.82 18.47 2.02
N ASN A 84 -1.82 17.57 2.04
CA ASN A 84 -1.12 17.15 0.82
C ASN A 84 -2.19 16.65 -0.15
N LYS A 85 -2.28 17.08 -1.40
CA LYS A 85 -3.28 16.55 -2.36
C LYS A 85 -2.61 15.51 -3.25
#